data_AF-A0A0K2RDC2-F1
#
_entry.id   AF-A0A0K2RDC2-F1
#
_cell.length_a   1.000
_cell.length_b   1.000
_cell.length_c   1.000
_cell.angle_alpha   90.00
_cell.angle_beta   90.00
_cell.angle_gamma   90.00
#
_symmetry.space_group_name_H-M   'P 1'
#
loop_
_entity.id
_entity.type
_entity.pdbx_description
1 polymer ?
#
loop_
_entity_poly.entity_id
_entity_poly.type
_entity_poly.pdbx_seq_one_letter_code
_entity_poly.pdbx_strand_id
1 'polypeptide(L)' 'MVSDVASQHVVLDASTTHSKVLDSGTASQITSYSSDTAIRPTP' A
#
# COMPACT_ATOMS: atom_id res chain seq x y z
N MET A 1 2.69 -26.60 8.12
CA MET A 1 1.69 -25.53 8.06
C MET A 1 2.39 -24.28 7.53
N VAL A 2 2.17 -23.91 6.27
CA VAL A 2 2.53 -22.58 5.77
C VAL A 2 1.29 -21.73 5.99
N SER A 3 1.41 -20.68 6.80
CA SER A 3 0.36 -19.69 6.98
C SER A 3 0.23 -18.91 5.67
N ASP A 4 -0.99 -18.76 5.16
CA ASP A 4 -1.24 -17.81 4.07
C ASP A 4 -0.99 -16.40 4.62
N VAL A 5 0.12 -15.80 4.23
CA VAL A 5 0.48 -14.45 4.66
C VAL A 5 -0.14 -13.51 3.66
N ALA A 6 -1.11 -12.71 4.10
CA ALA A 6 -1.75 -11.72 3.25
C ALA A 6 -0.69 -10.87 2.54
N SER A 7 -0.61 -10.96 1.21
CA SER A 7 0.42 -10.27 0.45
C SER A 7 0.16 -8.76 0.47
N GLN A 8 1.17 -7.98 0.82
CA GLN A 8 1.15 -6.54 0.54
C GLN A 8 1.37 -6.35 -0.97
N HIS A 9 0.45 -5.66 -1.61
CA HIS A 9 0.51 -5.39 -3.04
C HIS A 9 1.34 -4.14 -3.35
N VAL A 10 1.34 -3.16 -2.42
CA VAL A 10 2.12 -1.94 -2.54
C VAL A 10 2.74 -1.56 -1.20
N VAL A 11 4.05 -1.31 -1.21
CA VAL A 11 4.79 -0.78 -0.06
C VAL A 11 5.54 0.47 -0.51
N LEU A 12 5.22 1.61 0.08
CA LEU A 12 5.91 2.89 -0.13
C LEU A 12 6.76 3.17 1.09
N ASP A 13 8.09 3.20 0.91
CA ASP A 13 9.00 3.57 2.01
C ASP A 13 8.86 5.06 2.39
N ALA A 14 9.49 5.45 3.50
CA ALA A 14 9.39 6.83 4.01
C ALA A 14 10.03 7.88 3.08
N SER A 15 10.91 7.47 2.16
CA SER A 15 11.53 8.37 1.18
C SER A 15 10.67 8.57 -0.07
N THR A 16 9.68 7.69 -0.26
CA THR A 16 8.77 7.73 -1.40
C THR A 16 7.65 8.73 -1.12
N THR A 17 7.81 9.96 -1.61
CA THR A 17 6.83 11.04 -1.48
C THR A 17 6.17 11.38 -2.82
N HIS A 18 5.14 12.21 -2.79
CA HIS A 18 4.43 12.75 -3.97
C HIS A 18 3.89 11.69 -4.94
N SER A 19 3.72 10.46 -4.47
CA SER A 19 3.23 9.33 -5.25
C SER A 19 1.72 9.16 -5.08
N LYS A 20 1.09 8.62 -6.13
CA LYS A 20 -0.34 8.29 -6.13
C LYS A 20 -0.54 6.81 -6.41
N VAL A 21 -1.25 6.13 -5.52
CA VAL A 21 -1.58 4.71 -5.65
C VAL A 21 -3.09 4.57 -5.74
N LEU A 22 -3.58 4.06 -6.87
CA LEU A 22 -4.99 4.05 -7.20
C LEU A 22 -5.42 2.63 -7.60
N ASP A 23 -6.47 2.12 -6.95
CA ASP A 23 -7.12 0.82 -7.21
C ASP A 23 -6.13 -0.36 -7.28
N SER A 24 -4.99 -0.22 -6.62
CA SER A 24 -3.87 -1.17 -6.63
C SER A 24 -3.90 -2.04 -5.38
N GLY A 25 -5.08 -2.41 -4.89
CA GLY A 25 -5.26 -3.24 -3.70
C GLY A 25 -6.18 -2.62 -2.67
N THR A 26 -6.67 -3.46 -1.76
CA THR A 26 -7.45 -3.02 -0.60
C THR A 26 -6.59 -2.21 0.37
N ALA A 27 -7.22 -1.49 1.29
CA ALA A 27 -6.50 -0.67 2.28
C ALA A 27 -5.51 -1.49 3.12
N SER A 28 -5.80 -2.77 3.38
CA SER A 28 -4.92 -3.67 4.15
C SER A 28 -3.73 -4.19 3.34
N GLN A 29 -3.70 -4.00 2.03
CA GLN A 29 -2.64 -4.46 1.13
C GLN A 29 -1.71 -3.33 0.68
N ILE A 30 -1.98 -2.10 1.12
CA ILE A 30 -1.18 -0.91 0.81
C ILE A 30 -0.64 -0.36 2.13
N THR A 31 0.69 -0.35 2.27
CA THR A 31 1.37 0.28 3.41
C THR A 31 2.20 1.45 2.90
N SER A 32 2.01 2.61 3.53
CA SER A 32 2.82 3.79 3.28
C SER A 32 3.43 4.28 4.59
N TYR A 33 4.75 4.52 4.56
CA TYR A 33 5.49 5.09 5.69
C TYR A 33 5.69 6.61 5.54
N SER A 34 4.98 7.23 4.61
CA SER A 34 4.98 8.68 4.38
C SER A 34 3.56 9.23 4.34
N SER A 35 3.32 10.35 5.03
CA SER A 35 2.05 11.09 4.97
C SER A 35 1.89 11.90 3.68
N ASP A 36 2.96 12.09 2.91
CA ASP A 36 2.96 12.79 1.62
C ASP A 36 2.75 11.81 0.47
N THR A 37 1.66 11.04 0.57
CA THR A 37 1.20 10.09 -0.44
C THR A 37 -0.32 10.18 -0.54
N ALA A 38 -0.88 9.93 -1.74
CA ALA A 38 -2.33 9.87 -1.93
C ALA A 38 -2.73 8.45 -2.36
N ILE A 39 -3.60 7.82 -1.57
CA ILE A 39 -3.99 6.42 -1.76
C ILE A 39 -5.51 6.33 -1.94
N ARG A 40 -5.95 5.70 -3.04
CA ARG A 40 -7.34 5.26 -3.25
C ARG A 40 -7.35 3.74 -3.32
N PRO A 41 -7.80 3.05 -2.26
CA PRO A 41 -7.95 1.60 -2.27
C PRO A 41 -8.99 1.14 -3.30
N THR A 42 -8.85 -0.11 -3.75
CA THR A 42 -9.90 -0.80 -4.50
C THR A 42 -11.19 -0.88 -3.65
N PRO A 43 -12.37 -0.60 -4.22
CA PRO A 43 -13.65 -0.70 -3.52
C PRO A 43 -13.93 -2.07 -2.90
#